data_AF-A0A7J9F2G6-F1
#
_entry.id   AF-A0A7J9F2G6-F1
#
_cell.length_a   1.000
_cell.length_b   1.000
_cell.length_c   1.000
_cell.angle_alpha   90.00
_cell.angle_beta   90.00
_cell.angle_gamma   90.00
#
_symmetry.space_group_name_H-M   'P 1'
#
loop_
_entity.id
_entity.type
_entity.pdbx_description
1 polymer ?
#
loop_
_entity_poly.entity_id
_entity_poly.type
_entity_poly.pdbx_seq_one_letter_code
_entity_poly.pdbx_strand_id
1 'polypeptide(L)'
;IQKLFVQVGPIIVRWSSSTNPYVKINFDVAFKVKSRQLRTNFVIKSAYGQVLGSGMMIDLHILDAFSVEALASIQSLQLALNMRFTMVEVEGDSRTVILRIMKEKEDKSYISAYIVDARFLAKSFLKPIF
;
A
#
# COMPACT_ATOMS: atom_id res chain seq x y z
N ILE A 1 4.78 8.99 -45.55
CA ILE A 1 3.74 8.28 -44.75
C ILE A 1 3.79 8.85 -43.34
N GLN A 2 2.84 9.70 -42.97
CA GLN A 2 2.79 10.36 -41.67
C GLN A 2 2.07 9.41 -40.70
N LYS A 3 2.79 8.90 -39.68
CA LYS A 3 2.17 8.09 -38.62
C LYS A 3 1.30 9.02 -37.77
N LEU A 4 -0.01 8.85 -37.87
CA LEU A 4 -0.96 9.38 -36.91
C LEU A 4 -0.73 8.66 -35.57
N PHE A 5 -0.18 9.38 -34.60
CA PHE A 5 -0.24 8.96 -33.20
C PHE A 5 -1.67 9.19 -32.72
N VAL A 6 -2.42 8.09 -32.55
CA VAL A 6 -3.70 8.15 -31.84
C VAL A 6 -3.38 8.43 -30.38
N GLN A 7 -3.73 9.62 -29.92
CA GLN A 7 -3.66 9.98 -28.51
C GLN A 7 -4.80 9.23 -27.80
N VAL A 8 -4.48 8.06 -27.23
CA VAL A 8 -5.42 7.34 -26.35
C VAL A 8 -5.59 8.22 -25.12
N GLY A 9 -6.82 8.71 -24.89
CA GLY A 9 -7.16 9.46 -23.69
C GLY A 9 -6.85 8.65 -22.41
N PRO A 10 -6.79 9.30 -21.24
CA PRO A 10 -6.46 8.61 -20.00
C PRO A 10 -7.42 7.44 -19.79
N ILE A 11 -6.86 6.23 -19.60
CA ILE A 11 -7.64 5.06 -19.19
C ILE A 11 -8.22 5.38 -17.81
N ILE A 12 -9.52 5.62 -17.74
CA ILE A 12 -10.21 5.81 -16.46
C ILE A 12 -10.34 4.45 -15.79
N VAL A 13 -9.39 4.12 -14.92
CA VAL A 13 -9.51 2.96 -14.03
C VAL A 13 -10.46 3.36 -12.89
N ARG A 14 -11.64 2.76 -12.85
CA ARG A 14 -12.55 2.92 -11.70
C ARG A 14 -12.06 2.02 -10.58
N TRP A 15 -12.03 2.55 -9.36
CA TRP A 15 -11.78 1.75 -8.16
C TRP A 15 -12.75 0.56 -8.11
N SER A 16 -12.22 -0.63 -7.83
CA SER A 16 -13.00 -1.86 -7.64
C SER A 16 -12.97 -2.26 -6.17
N SER A 17 -14.15 -2.61 -5.65
CA SER A 17 -14.27 -3.17 -4.31
C SER A 17 -13.67 -4.57 -4.26
N SER A 18 -13.16 -4.94 -3.09
CA SER A 18 -12.82 -6.33 -2.78
C SER A 18 -14.08 -7.20 -2.72
N THR A 19 -13.90 -8.51 -2.86
CA THR A 19 -14.99 -9.48 -2.65
C THR A 19 -15.23 -9.67 -1.15
N ASN A 20 -16.50 -9.67 -0.69
CA ASN A 20 -16.81 -10.04 0.69
C ASN A 20 -16.24 -11.46 0.98
N PRO A 21 -15.53 -11.67 2.10
CA PRO A 21 -15.43 -10.84 3.31
C PRO A 21 -14.16 -9.98 3.42
N TYR A 22 -13.44 -9.76 2.33
CA TYR A 22 -12.21 -8.97 2.34
C TYR A 22 -12.50 -7.49 2.57
N VAL A 23 -11.65 -6.87 3.38
CA VAL A 23 -11.49 -5.41 3.39
C VAL A 23 -10.32 -5.02 2.50
N LYS A 24 -10.48 -3.95 1.72
CA LYS A 24 -9.44 -3.43 0.84
C LYS A 24 -8.66 -2.35 1.57
N ILE A 25 -7.36 -2.53 1.69
CA ILE A 25 -6.39 -1.57 2.18
C ILE A 25 -5.73 -0.91 0.97
N ASN A 26 -6.01 0.37 0.76
CA ASN A 26 -5.28 1.19 -0.21
C ASN A 26 -4.31 2.10 0.55
N PHE A 27 -3.04 2.12 0.16
CA PHE A 27 -2.06 3.06 0.71
C PHE A 27 -1.30 3.78 -0.41
N ASP A 28 -0.89 5.01 -0.12
CA ASP A 28 -0.16 5.89 -1.05
C ASP A 28 0.73 6.85 -0.24
N VAL A 29 1.73 7.41 -0.91
CA VAL A 29 2.72 8.32 -0.30
C VAL A 29 2.78 9.63 -1.07
N ALA A 30 2.68 10.74 -0.33
CA ALA A 30 2.89 12.07 -0.88
C ALA A 30 4.26 12.62 -0.51
N PHE A 31 5.01 13.13 -1.50
CA PHE A 31 6.26 13.86 -1.27
C PHE A 31 6.10 15.36 -1.46
N LYS A 32 6.46 16.13 -0.43
CA LYS A 32 6.51 17.58 -0.48
C LYS A 32 7.95 18.06 -0.64
N VAL A 33 8.35 18.28 -1.89
CA VAL A 33 9.71 18.68 -2.30
C VAL A 33 10.27 19.86 -1.50
N LYS A 34 9.49 20.95 -1.38
CA LYS A 34 9.95 22.20 -0.74
C LYS A 34 10.35 22.03 0.72
N SER A 35 9.70 21.13 1.43
CA SER A 35 9.95 20.89 2.86
C SER A 35 10.66 19.56 3.12
N ARG A 36 10.99 18.80 2.07
CA ARG A 36 11.52 17.42 2.15
C ARG A 36 10.70 16.53 3.10
N GLN A 37 9.38 16.68 3.06
CA GLN A 37 8.47 15.90 3.91
C GLN A 37 7.85 14.79 3.09
N LEU A 38 7.84 13.59 3.64
CA LEU A 38 7.04 12.49 3.12
C LEU A 38 5.81 12.30 4.01
N ARG A 39 4.71 11.87 3.42
CA ARG A 39 3.47 11.57 4.14
C ARG A 39 2.94 10.23 3.68
N THR A 40 2.75 9.32 4.62
CA THR A 40 1.98 8.09 4.37
C THR A 40 0.50 8.43 4.44
N ASN A 41 -0.30 7.86 3.56
CA ASN A 41 -1.76 7.89 3.66
C ASN A 41 -2.29 6.49 3.38
N PHE A 42 -3.34 6.08 4.08
CA PHE A 42 -4.02 4.84 3.78
C PHE A 42 -5.49 4.87 4.17
N VAL A 43 -6.27 4.02 3.51
CA VAL A 43 -7.69 3.82 3.74
C VAL A 43 -8.04 2.35 3.69
N ILE A 44 -8.87 1.91 4.62
CA ILE A 44 -9.44 0.57 4.68
C ILE A 44 -10.92 0.68 4.32
N LYS A 45 -11.34 -0.01 3.27
CA LYS A 45 -12.71 -0.02 2.78
C LYS A 45 -13.32 -1.42 2.85
N SER A 46 -14.62 -1.49 3.12
CA SER A 46 -15.38 -2.73 2.98
C SER A 46 -15.55 -3.12 1.51
N ALA A 47 -15.99 -4.35 1.29
CA ALA A 47 -16.45 -4.84 -0.02
C ALA A 47 -17.61 -4.00 -0.62
N TYR A 48 -18.26 -3.14 0.16
CA TYR A 48 -19.32 -2.23 -0.30
C TYR A 48 -18.81 -0.80 -0.54
N GLY A 49 -17.49 -0.57 -0.45
CA GLY A 49 -16.89 0.75 -0.63
C GLY A 49 -16.99 1.69 0.57
N GLN A 50 -17.54 1.22 1.70
CA GLN A 50 -17.61 2.03 2.93
C GLN A 50 -16.22 2.13 3.56
N VAL A 51 -15.81 3.34 3.94
CA VAL A 51 -14.56 3.54 4.68
C VAL A 51 -14.74 3.04 6.11
N LEU A 52 -13.95 2.03 6.48
CA LEU A 52 -13.94 1.44 7.82
C LEU A 52 -12.85 2.06 8.70
N GLY A 53 -11.74 2.47 8.10
CA GLY A 53 -10.62 3.11 8.78
C GLY A 53 -9.74 3.87 7.82
N SER A 54 -8.99 4.84 8.33
CA SER A 54 -7.99 5.58 7.54
C SER A 54 -6.92 6.15 8.46
N GLY A 55 -5.77 6.49 7.91
CA GLY A 55 -4.67 7.08 8.67
C GLY A 55 -3.71 7.84 7.78
N MET A 56 -2.94 8.72 8.42
CA MET A 56 -1.85 9.48 7.82
C MET A 56 -0.74 9.65 8.84
N MET A 57 0.52 9.61 8.39
CA MET A 57 1.67 10.03 9.18
C MET A 57 2.53 11.01 8.37
N ILE A 58 3.19 11.95 9.06
CA ILE A 58 4.16 12.86 8.46
C ILE A 58 5.54 12.42 8.94
N ASP A 59 6.38 11.98 8.00
CA ASP A 59 7.75 11.60 8.27
C ASP A 59 8.71 12.69 7.80
N LEU A 60 9.41 13.30 8.77
CA LEU A 60 10.32 14.42 8.54
C LEU A 60 11.75 13.99 8.20
N HIS A 61 12.06 12.69 8.24
CA HIS A 61 13.44 12.18 8.16
C HIS A 61 13.65 10.98 7.23
N ILE A 62 12.60 10.48 6.55
CA ILE A 62 12.76 9.41 5.57
C ILE A 62 13.12 10.02 4.22
N LEU A 63 14.17 9.49 3.57
CA LEU A 63 14.80 10.10 2.40
C LEU A 63 14.35 9.51 1.06
N ASP A 64 13.64 8.38 1.08
CA ASP A 64 13.25 7.68 -0.14
C ASP A 64 11.79 7.19 -0.09
N ALA A 65 11.17 7.13 -1.26
CA ALA A 65 9.77 6.73 -1.41
C ALA A 65 9.54 5.25 -1.05
N PHE A 66 10.52 4.36 -1.27
CA PHE A 66 10.32 2.93 -0.98
C PHE A 66 10.21 2.65 0.52
N SER A 67 11.00 3.33 1.34
CA SER A 67 10.92 3.23 2.80
C SER A 67 9.57 3.74 3.31
N VAL A 68 9.06 4.85 2.77
CA VAL A 68 7.77 5.40 3.20
C VAL A 68 6.60 4.56 2.72
N GLU A 69 6.67 3.99 1.52
CA GLU A 69 5.68 3.03 1.01
C GLU A 69 5.64 1.76 1.87
N ALA A 70 6.82 1.23 2.22
CA ALA A 70 6.91 0.11 3.14
C ALA A 70 6.33 0.47 4.52
N LEU A 71 6.59 1.67 5.03
CA LEU A 71 6.02 2.14 6.29
C LEU A 71 4.50 2.33 6.22
N ALA A 72 3.96 2.87 5.12
CA ALA A 72 2.53 2.98 4.89
C ALA A 72 1.85 1.60 4.89
N SER A 73 2.51 0.60 4.29
CA SER A 73 2.04 -0.79 4.32
C SER A 73 2.01 -1.35 5.75
N ILE A 74 3.06 -1.11 6.56
CA ILE A 74 3.12 -1.54 7.97
C ILE A 74 1.98 -0.92 8.78
N GLN A 75 1.80 0.41 8.68
CA GLN A 75 0.80 1.14 9.45
C GLN A 75 -0.62 0.70 9.10
N SER A 76 -0.89 0.49 7.82
CA SER A 76 -2.20 0.05 7.36
C SER A 76 -2.52 -1.40 7.78
N LEU A 77 -1.53 -2.31 7.72
CA LEU A 77 -1.64 -3.66 8.26
C LEU A 77 -1.85 -3.65 9.78
N GLN A 78 -1.13 -2.82 10.53
CA GLN A 78 -1.31 -2.65 11.97
C GLN A 78 -2.72 -2.19 12.32
N LEU A 79 -3.25 -1.18 11.62
CA LEU A 79 -4.62 -0.73 11.86
C LEU A 79 -5.62 -1.86 11.57
N ALA A 80 -5.44 -2.59 10.47
CA ALA A 80 -6.33 -3.70 10.13
C ALA A 80 -6.34 -4.80 11.21
N LEU A 81 -5.18 -5.12 11.79
CA LEU A 81 -5.08 -6.05 12.92
C LEU A 81 -5.74 -5.51 14.19
N ASN A 82 -5.52 -4.23 14.52
CA ASN A 82 -6.17 -3.58 15.66
C ASN A 82 -7.69 -3.56 15.53
N MET A 83 -8.20 -3.43 14.29
CA MET A 83 -9.61 -3.52 13.95
C MET A 83 -10.15 -4.97 13.85
N ARG A 84 -9.30 -5.97 14.13
CA ARG A 84 -9.65 -7.40 14.11
C ARG A 84 -10.09 -7.93 12.75
N PHE A 85 -9.66 -7.29 11.65
CA PHE A 85 -9.88 -7.85 10.32
C PHE A 85 -8.99 -9.07 10.11
N THR A 86 -9.54 -10.11 9.50
CA THR A 86 -8.85 -11.39 9.26
C THR A 86 -8.57 -11.65 7.78
N MET A 87 -9.29 -10.99 6.88
CA MET A 87 -9.17 -11.11 5.42
C MET A 87 -8.97 -9.73 4.81
N VAL A 88 -7.78 -9.50 4.26
CA VAL A 88 -7.34 -8.19 3.74
C VAL A 88 -6.85 -8.34 2.31
N GLU A 89 -7.21 -7.38 1.47
CA GLU A 89 -6.65 -7.17 0.14
C GLU A 89 -5.86 -5.86 0.18
N VAL A 90 -4.56 -5.91 -0.08
CA VAL A 90 -3.64 -4.80 0.06
C VAL A 90 -3.26 -4.32 -1.33
N GLU A 91 -3.44 -3.04 -1.59
CA GLU A 91 -3.17 -2.42 -2.88
C GLU A 91 -2.40 -1.12 -2.64
N GLY A 92 -1.25 -0.96 -3.29
CA GLY A 92 -0.43 0.24 -3.21
C GLY A 92 0.40 0.42 -4.48
N ASP A 93 0.81 1.66 -4.75
CA ASP A 93 1.45 2.03 -6.01
C ASP A 93 2.91 1.54 -6.11
N SER A 94 3.51 1.14 -4.98
CA SER A 94 4.86 0.59 -4.94
C SER A 94 4.87 -0.92 -5.21
N ARG A 95 4.81 -1.29 -6.50
CA ARG A 95 4.99 -2.68 -6.96
C ARG A 95 6.23 -3.35 -6.35
N THR A 96 7.32 -2.60 -6.18
CA THR A 96 8.56 -3.11 -5.59
C THR A 96 8.38 -3.52 -4.12
N VAL A 97 7.71 -2.70 -3.31
CA VAL A 97 7.45 -2.99 -1.90
C VAL A 97 6.51 -4.19 -1.79
N ILE A 98 5.40 -4.18 -2.53
CA ILE A 98 4.43 -5.28 -2.55
C ILE A 98 5.10 -6.62 -2.92
N LEU A 99 5.84 -6.65 -4.03
CA LEU A 99 6.55 -7.86 -4.47
C LEU A 99 7.61 -8.33 -3.46
N ARG A 100 8.22 -7.42 -2.71
CA ARG A 100 9.16 -7.78 -1.66
C ARG A 100 8.43 -8.38 -0.46
N ILE A 101 7.33 -7.80 -0.02
CA ILE A 101 6.50 -8.36 1.07
C ILE A 101 6.06 -9.78 0.71
N MET A 102 5.58 -10.03 -0.51
CA MET A 102 5.09 -11.34 -0.93
C MET A 102 6.18 -12.42 -1.10
N LYS A 103 7.45 -12.04 -1.29
CA LYS A 103 8.53 -13.03 -1.49
C LYS A 103 8.85 -13.75 -0.18
N GLU A 104 9.00 -15.07 -0.24
CA GLU A 104 9.44 -15.86 0.92
C GLU A 104 10.95 -15.71 1.20
N LYS A 105 11.72 -15.37 0.17
CA LYS A 105 13.17 -15.21 0.28
C LYS A 105 13.53 -14.01 1.15
N GLU A 106 14.63 -14.14 1.88
CA GLU A 106 15.30 -13.04 2.58
C GLU A 106 15.45 -11.82 1.67
N ASP A 107 15.02 -10.65 2.16
CA ASP A 107 15.23 -9.38 1.49
C ASP A 107 16.57 -8.79 1.93
N LYS A 108 17.46 -8.53 0.96
CA LYS A 108 18.81 -7.98 1.20
C LYS A 108 18.92 -6.50 0.81
N SER A 109 17.78 -5.83 0.60
CA SER A 109 17.76 -4.41 0.27
C SER A 109 17.94 -3.56 1.53
N TYR A 110 18.22 -2.27 1.35
CA TYR A 110 18.34 -1.32 2.46
C TYR A 110 17.01 -1.10 3.21
N ILE A 111 15.86 -1.53 2.64
CA ILE A 111 14.54 -1.47 3.30
C ILE A 111 14.15 -2.81 3.96
N SER A 112 15.07 -3.77 4.07
CA SER A 112 14.76 -5.13 4.54
C SER A 112 14.07 -5.18 5.89
N ALA A 113 14.43 -4.29 6.83
CA ALA A 113 13.77 -4.18 8.13
C ALA A 113 12.26 -3.93 7.99
N TYR A 114 11.86 -2.95 7.17
CA TYR A 114 10.44 -2.67 6.91
C TYR A 114 9.74 -3.85 6.23
N ILE A 115 10.43 -4.52 5.30
CA ILE A 115 9.87 -5.70 4.62
C ILE A 115 9.63 -6.86 5.59
N VAL A 116 10.55 -7.09 6.53
CA VAL A 116 10.41 -8.12 7.57
C VAL A 116 9.21 -7.83 8.48
N ASP A 117 9.05 -6.58 8.92
CA ASP A 117 7.94 -6.16 9.76
C ASP A 117 6.59 -6.28 9.04
N ALA A 118 6.51 -5.81 7.80
CA ALA A 118 5.32 -5.93 6.97
C ALA A 118 4.93 -7.40 6.74
N ARG A 119 5.92 -8.27 6.47
CA ARG A 119 5.69 -9.73 6.34
C ARG A 119 5.18 -10.34 7.64
N PHE A 120 5.74 -9.95 8.78
CA PHE A 120 5.31 -10.46 10.08
C PHE A 120 3.84 -10.10 10.35
N LEU A 121 3.45 -8.85 10.08
CA LEU A 121 2.06 -8.41 10.19
C LEU A 121 1.15 -9.15 9.20
N ALA A 122 1.58 -9.28 7.94
CA ALA A 122 0.82 -9.97 6.89
C ALA A 122 0.47 -11.43 7.25
N LYS A 123 1.37 -12.13 7.96
CA LYS A 123 1.14 -13.51 8.44
C LYS A 123 0.02 -13.64 9.47
N SER A 124 -0.43 -12.54 10.06
CA SER A 124 -1.52 -12.53 11.04
C SER A 124 -2.91 -12.60 10.39
N PHE A 125 -2.99 -12.47 9.06
CA PHE A 125 -4.23 -12.58 8.30
C PHE A 125 -4.38 -13.99 7.71
N LEU A 126 -5.63 -14.47 7.61
CA LEU A 126 -5.91 -15.84 7.16
C LEU A 126 -5.58 -16.05 5.68
N LYS A 127 -5.77 -15.02 4.86
CA LYS A 127 -5.57 -15.10 3.41
C LYS A 127 -5.29 -13.71 2.82
N PRO A 128 -4.15 -13.06 3.16
CA PRO A 128 -3.86 -11.74 2.62
C PRO A 128 -3.67 -11.81 1.11
N ILE A 129 -4.33 -10.91 0.38
CA ILE A 129 -4.11 -10.69 -1.06
C ILE A 129 -3.28 -9.41 -1.18
N PHE A 130 -2.26 -9.43 -2.03
CA PHE A 130 -1.41 -8.29 -2.38
C PHE A 130 -1.29 -8.18 -3.89
#